data_AF-A0AAD9VUJ2-F1
#
_entry.id   AF-A0AAD9VUJ2-F1
#
_cell.length_a   1.000
_cell.length_b   1.000
_cell.length_c   1.000
_cell.angle_alpha   90.00
_cell.angle_beta   90.00
_cell.angle_gamma   90.00
#
_symmetry.space_group_name_H-M   'P 1'
#
loop_
_entity.id
_entity.type
_entity.pdbx_description
1 polymer ?
#
loop_
_entity_poly.entity_id
_entity_poly.type
_entity_poly.pdbx_seq_one_letter_code
_entity_poly.pdbx_strand_id
1 'polypeptide(L)'
;MVELRTGVGMTARLDSPSSSRLHYAILTILDTIFSAIVAAPAVVGYWRGTWGLSDAYLYPGDPVLSSLISVGIGFTGLFIFSVIQNILNDLLHPDKHRLSYYVGSRLYTAVFGFCCVNAWRGAWQALDLYTELIPSTVFATTAVSLLALAIMRAIRNVSAPPFSLGLDSCPGYFEVQTMFRVNNTRDWSLYLLDCAFSVCVVGTLVVFVWRGVWILFDIYLLPEDREHSALGSLAIGYIIVIITFSLQPLMRYVCARLEGLARLIAADICLLLSFLGTVNVWRGIWNLLDLWLLPNNLVLSCWITHVGCFVFLVLLNCSNSILVRGVYIDAEEEEGKCVIFPCHYLRLFFKIEREKKEAARRRNLLTESKDFASCTDGTGKDAENGALLQNNTPTSIIPGNPESLV
;
A
#
# COMPACT_ATOMS: atom_id res chain seq x y z
N MET A 1 -23.68 -12.21 7.44
CA MET A 1 -23.62 -13.24 8.49
C MET A 1 -22.56 -14.27 8.10
N VAL A 2 -21.29 -13.96 8.41
CA VAL A 2 -20.16 -14.83 8.76
C VAL A 2 -19.21 -13.85 9.43
N GLU A 3 -19.00 -14.02 10.73
CA GLU A 3 -18.20 -13.13 11.56
C GLU A 3 -16.74 -13.14 11.12
N LEU A 4 -16.19 -11.95 10.84
CA LEU A 4 -14.75 -11.69 10.79
C LEU A 4 -14.20 -11.62 12.23
N ARG A 5 -14.30 -12.73 12.96
CA ARG A 5 -13.56 -13.01 14.19
C ARG A 5 -12.65 -14.21 13.94
N THR A 6 -11.61 -14.02 13.14
CA THR A 6 -10.45 -14.92 13.10
C THR A 6 -9.16 -14.12 12.99
N GLY A 7 -8.95 -13.22 13.94
CA GLY A 7 -7.64 -12.57 14.20
C GLY A 7 -7.02 -12.94 15.56
N VAL A 8 -7.75 -13.65 16.43
CA VAL A 8 -7.42 -13.73 17.88
C VAL A 8 -6.89 -15.11 18.32
N GLY A 9 -6.79 -16.10 17.41
CA GLY A 9 -6.54 -17.50 17.81
C GLY A 9 -5.20 -18.14 17.45
N MET A 10 -4.33 -17.54 16.62
CA MET A 10 -3.20 -18.28 16.01
C MET A 10 -1.82 -17.63 16.11
N THR A 11 -1.64 -16.65 16.99
CA THR A 11 -0.31 -16.11 17.32
C THR A 11 0.39 -16.83 18.48
N ALA A 12 -0.24 -17.84 19.09
CA ALA A 12 0.23 -18.42 20.36
C ALA A 12 1.23 -19.61 20.27
N ARG A 13 1.77 -19.97 19.09
CA ARG A 13 2.79 -21.05 19.01
C ARG A 13 3.87 -20.80 17.96
N LEU A 14 4.72 -19.80 18.17
CA LEU A 14 6.02 -19.74 17.51
C LEU A 14 7.09 -19.15 18.44
N ASP A 15 7.31 -19.80 19.59
CA ASP A 15 8.47 -19.51 20.43
C ASP A 15 9.45 -20.69 20.40
N SER A 16 10.42 -20.62 19.48
CA SER A 16 11.77 -21.13 19.74
C SER A 16 12.69 -19.90 19.93
N PRO A 17 13.54 -19.83 20.98
CA PRO A 17 13.65 -18.54 21.68
C PRO A 17 14.68 -17.55 21.13
N SER A 18 15.70 -17.96 20.37
CA SER A 18 16.80 -17.07 19.94
C SER A 18 17.01 -16.99 18.44
N SER A 19 17.03 -18.14 17.74
CA SER A 19 17.22 -18.21 16.27
C SER A 19 16.07 -17.54 15.51
N SER A 20 14.83 -17.66 16.01
CA SER A 20 13.64 -17.04 15.39
C SER A 20 13.64 -15.51 15.47
N ARG A 21 14.10 -14.95 16.61
CA ARG A 21 14.11 -13.49 16.85
C ARG A 21 15.21 -12.80 16.05
N LEU A 22 16.42 -13.37 16.04
CA LEU A 22 17.52 -12.84 15.24
C LEU A 22 17.18 -12.89 13.75
N HIS A 23 16.65 -14.01 13.27
CA HIS A 23 16.20 -14.13 11.88
C HIS A 23 15.14 -13.08 11.52
N TYR A 24 14.14 -12.86 12.38
CA TYR A 24 13.11 -11.85 12.15
C TYR A 24 13.67 -10.42 12.16
N ALA A 25 14.61 -10.12 13.05
CA ALA A 25 15.30 -8.83 13.10
C ALA A 25 16.11 -8.59 11.82
N ILE A 26 16.87 -9.58 11.36
CA ILE A 26 17.61 -9.52 10.09
C ILE A 26 16.66 -9.27 8.92
N LEU A 27 15.55 -10.01 8.83
CA LEU A 27 14.56 -9.80 7.77
C LEU A 27 13.94 -8.40 7.82
N THR A 28 13.71 -7.86 9.03
CA THR A 28 13.19 -6.49 9.19
C THR A 28 14.19 -5.46 8.66
N ILE A 29 15.48 -5.61 8.96
CA ILE A 29 16.54 -4.73 8.45
C ILE A 29 16.63 -4.84 6.93
N LEU A 30 16.61 -6.06 6.39
CA LEU A 30 16.66 -6.27 4.94
C LEU A 30 15.42 -5.73 4.23
N ASP A 31 14.23 -5.82 4.83
CA ASP A 31 13.01 -5.18 4.33
C ASP A 31 13.17 -3.66 4.26
N THR A 32 13.72 -3.04 5.30
CA THR A 32 14.00 -1.60 5.33
C THR A 32 15.00 -1.22 4.24
N ILE A 33 16.10 -1.96 4.10
CA ILE A 33 17.11 -1.72 3.06
C ILE A 33 16.51 -1.87 1.66
N PHE A 34 15.73 -2.92 1.42
CA PHE A 34 15.06 -3.15 0.14
C PHE A 34 14.07 -2.02 -0.17
N SER A 35 13.23 -1.64 0.79
CA SER A 35 12.28 -0.54 0.63
C SER A 35 12.99 0.77 0.30
N ALA A 36 14.06 1.07 1.04
CA ALA A 36 14.78 2.33 0.96
C ALA A 36 15.65 2.47 -0.29
N ILE A 37 16.39 1.43 -0.67
CA ILE A 37 17.44 1.51 -1.70
C ILE A 37 16.99 0.93 -3.05
N VAL A 38 15.97 0.06 -3.06
CA VAL A 38 15.50 -0.61 -4.29
C VAL A 38 14.12 -0.12 -4.70
N ALA A 39 13.11 -0.28 -3.82
CA ALA A 39 11.74 0.03 -4.18
C ALA A 39 11.49 1.55 -4.29
N ALA A 40 11.92 2.33 -3.30
CA ALA A 40 11.70 3.78 -3.31
C ALA A 40 12.34 4.49 -4.53
N PRO A 41 13.61 4.25 -4.91
CA PRO A 41 14.18 4.89 -6.09
C PRO A 41 13.47 4.50 -7.39
N ALA A 42 13.01 3.26 -7.51
CA ALA A 42 12.23 2.83 -8.67
C ALA A 42 10.85 3.51 -8.71
N VAL A 43 10.17 3.65 -7.57
CA VAL A 43 8.89 4.38 -7.52
C VAL A 43 9.10 5.85 -7.88
N VAL A 44 10.13 6.51 -7.33
CA VAL A 44 10.48 7.89 -7.69
C VAL A 44 10.78 8.00 -9.19
N GLY A 45 11.56 7.08 -9.76
CA GLY A 45 11.87 7.07 -11.18
C GLY A 45 10.64 6.94 -12.07
N TYR A 46 9.68 6.08 -11.70
CA TYR A 46 8.39 5.99 -12.39
C TYR A 46 7.61 7.30 -12.32
N TRP A 47 7.48 7.87 -11.12
CA TRP A 47 6.73 9.11 -10.89
C TRP A 47 7.35 10.27 -11.66
N ARG A 48 8.67 10.44 -11.55
CA ARG A 48 9.45 11.44 -12.31
C ARG A 48 9.28 11.28 -13.81
N GLY A 49 9.40 10.04 -14.31
CA GLY A 49 9.25 9.76 -15.74
C GLY A 49 7.85 10.12 -16.22
N THR A 50 6.82 9.67 -15.52
CA THR A 50 5.42 9.93 -15.89
C THR A 50 5.08 11.41 -15.84
N TRP A 51 5.57 12.12 -14.81
CA TRP A 51 5.38 13.55 -14.64
C TRP A 51 6.07 14.34 -15.77
N GLY A 52 7.34 14.05 -16.05
CA GLY A 52 8.09 14.73 -17.10
C GLY A 52 7.59 14.41 -18.52
N LEU A 53 7.07 13.20 -18.77
CA LEU A 53 6.36 12.90 -20.02
C LEU A 53 5.06 13.72 -20.13
N SER A 54 4.34 13.89 -19.02
CA SER A 54 3.14 14.74 -18.99
C SER A 54 3.49 16.21 -19.26
N ASP A 55 4.61 16.70 -18.72
CA ASP A 55 5.14 18.04 -19.06
C ASP A 55 5.48 18.19 -20.54
N ALA A 56 6.05 17.15 -21.16
CA ALA A 56 6.44 17.19 -22.56
C ALA A 56 5.26 17.10 -23.54
N TYR A 57 4.20 16.35 -23.20
CA TYR A 57 3.12 16.02 -24.14
C TYR A 57 1.75 16.66 -23.83
N LEU A 58 1.43 16.95 -22.57
CA LEU A 58 0.12 17.52 -22.22
C LEU A 58 0.14 19.04 -22.29
N TYR A 59 -0.21 19.58 -23.47
CA TYR A 59 -0.35 21.01 -23.71
C TYR A 59 0.86 21.83 -23.21
N PRO A 60 2.09 21.53 -23.67
CA PRO A 60 3.31 22.15 -23.12
C PRO A 60 3.36 23.68 -23.29
N GLY A 61 2.60 24.24 -24.24
CA GLY A 61 2.53 25.68 -24.48
C GLY A 61 1.47 26.43 -23.65
N ASP A 62 0.61 25.73 -22.91
CA ASP A 62 -0.46 26.33 -22.11
C ASP A 62 -0.49 25.67 -20.71
N PRO A 63 0.20 26.28 -19.72
CA PRO A 63 0.26 25.75 -18.36
C PRO A 63 -1.11 25.60 -17.69
N VAL A 64 -2.06 26.49 -17.98
CA VAL A 64 -3.41 26.45 -17.39
C VAL A 64 -4.17 25.26 -17.94
N LEU A 65 -4.19 25.09 -19.27
CA LEU A 65 -4.84 23.95 -19.89
C LEU A 65 -4.15 22.63 -19.54
N SER A 66 -2.82 22.62 -19.45
CA SER A 66 -2.04 21.46 -18.99
C SER A 66 -2.44 21.02 -17.58
N SER A 67 -2.54 21.97 -16.65
CA SER A 67 -2.97 21.71 -15.27
C SER A 67 -4.41 21.20 -15.23
N LEU A 68 -5.36 21.85 -15.93
CA LEU A 68 -6.77 21.44 -15.96
C LEU A 68 -6.95 20.02 -16.53
N ILE A 69 -6.23 19.67 -17.60
CA ILE A 69 -6.30 18.35 -18.22
C ILE A 69 -5.68 17.30 -17.29
N SER A 70 -4.55 17.59 -16.63
CA SER A 70 -3.98 16.69 -15.62
C SER A 70 -4.94 16.48 -14.43
N VAL A 71 -5.60 17.53 -13.93
CA VAL A 71 -6.65 17.40 -12.91
C VAL A 71 -7.79 16.52 -13.42
N GLY A 72 -8.28 16.76 -14.64
CA GLY A 72 -9.36 15.99 -15.25
C GLY A 72 -9.05 14.51 -15.39
N ILE A 73 -7.88 14.16 -15.96
CA ILE A 73 -7.39 12.78 -16.10
C ILE A 73 -7.22 12.14 -14.72
N GLY A 74 -6.57 12.87 -13.81
CA GLY A 74 -6.19 12.37 -12.52
C GLY A 74 -7.38 12.07 -11.63
N PHE A 75 -8.12 13.11 -11.23
CA PHE A 75 -9.22 12.97 -10.26
C PHE A 75 -10.38 12.12 -10.79
N THR A 76 -10.71 12.22 -12.08
CA THR A 76 -11.73 11.35 -12.69
C THR A 76 -11.28 9.89 -12.69
N GLY A 77 -10.02 9.62 -13.05
CA GLY A 77 -9.46 8.28 -13.02
C GLY A 77 -9.43 7.69 -11.62
N LEU A 78 -8.92 8.45 -10.63
CA LEU A 78 -8.91 8.06 -9.22
C LEU A 78 -10.32 7.75 -8.71
N PHE A 79 -11.30 8.60 -9.04
CA PHE A 79 -12.69 8.40 -8.67
C PHE A 79 -13.28 7.12 -9.31
N ILE A 80 -13.10 6.94 -10.62
CA ILE A 80 -13.59 5.74 -11.33
C ILE A 80 -13.00 4.48 -10.71
N PHE A 81 -11.68 4.39 -10.53
CA PHE A 81 -11.04 3.22 -9.95
C PHE A 81 -11.49 2.96 -8.51
N SER A 82 -11.75 4.02 -7.73
CA SER A 82 -12.33 3.90 -6.39
C SER A 82 -13.74 3.30 -6.43
N VAL A 83 -14.58 3.71 -7.39
CA VAL A 83 -15.97 3.22 -7.51
C VAL A 83 -16.03 1.78 -8.03
N ILE A 84 -15.17 1.41 -8.99
CA ILE A 84 -15.21 0.08 -9.63
C ILE A 84 -14.33 -0.97 -8.93
N GLN A 85 -13.69 -0.63 -7.80
CA GLN A 85 -12.73 -1.51 -7.10
C GLN A 85 -13.27 -2.92 -6.84
N ASN A 86 -14.53 -3.04 -6.40
CA ASN A 86 -15.15 -4.33 -6.08
C ASN A 86 -15.41 -5.14 -7.35
N ILE A 87 -15.83 -4.48 -8.43
CA ILE A 87 -16.04 -5.12 -9.74
C ILE A 87 -14.71 -5.65 -10.27
N LEU A 88 -13.62 -4.88 -10.15
CA LEU A 88 -12.29 -5.33 -10.57
C LEU A 88 -11.80 -6.50 -9.73
N ASN A 89 -12.02 -6.47 -8.41
CA ASN A 89 -11.65 -7.55 -7.51
C ASN A 89 -12.39 -8.86 -7.82
N ASP A 90 -13.67 -8.76 -8.17
CA ASP A 90 -14.47 -9.92 -8.55
C ASP A 90 -14.12 -10.44 -9.95
N LEU A 91 -13.88 -9.54 -10.92
CA LEU A 91 -13.61 -9.90 -12.31
C LEU A 91 -12.19 -10.46 -12.49
N LEU A 92 -11.21 -9.80 -11.89
CA LEU A 92 -9.79 -10.13 -11.97
C LEU A 92 -9.38 -10.89 -10.71
N HIS A 93 -9.75 -12.16 -10.63
CA HIS A 93 -9.32 -13.06 -9.56
C HIS A 93 -8.48 -14.22 -10.12
N PRO A 94 -7.34 -14.60 -9.50
CA PRO A 94 -6.49 -15.71 -9.94
C PRO A 94 -7.24 -17.04 -10.07
N ASP A 95 -8.21 -17.28 -9.19
CA ASP A 95 -8.99 -18.52 -9.15
C ASP A 95 -9.96 -18.65 -10.33
N LYS A 96 -10.33 -17.54 -10.99
CA LYS A 96 -11.18 -17.55 -12.19
C LYS A 96 -10.32 -17.73 -13.43
N HIS A 97 -9.44 -16.76 -13.70
CA HIS A 97 -8.60 -16.73 -14.88
C HIS A 97 -7.22 -16.16 -14.58
N ARG A 98 -6.26 -17.04 -14.29
CA ARG A 98 -4.90 -16.66 -13.87
C ARG A 98 -4.18 -15.71 -14.84
N LEU A 99 -4.27 -15.95 -16.15
CA LEU A 99 -3.64 -15.08 -17.16
C LEU A 99 -4.33 -13.70 -17.21
N SER A 100 -5.67 -13.69 -17.19
CA SER A 100 -6.45 -12.45 -17.15
C SER A 100 -6.12 -11.63 -15.92
N TYR A 101 -5.97 -12.27 -14.76
CA TYR A 101 -5.53 -11.60 -13.54
C TYR A 101 -4.16 -10.94 -13.71
N TYR A 102 -3.13 -11.66 -14.17
CA TYR A 102 -1.80 -11.07 -14.29
C TYR A 102 -1.74 -9.95 -15.33
N VAL A 103 -2.38 -10.10 -16.49
CA VAL A 103 -2.38 -9.03 -17.51
C VAL A 103 -3.24 -7.85 -17.04
N GLY A 104 -4.45 -8.11 -16.56
CA GLY A 104 -5.40 -7.10 -16.14
C GLY A 104 -4.95 -6.31 -14.91
N SER A 105 -4.32 -6.98 -13.93
CA SER A 105 -3.79 -6.33 -12.73
C SER A 105 -2.62 -5.38 -13.03
N ARG A 106 -1.74 -5.73 -13.97
CA ARG A 106 -0.63 -4.86 -14.39
C ARG A 106 -1.10 -3.72 -15.28
N LEU A 107 -2.07 -3.97 -16.16
CA LEU A 107 -2.71 -2.89 -16.92
C LEU A 107 -3.42 -1.90 -15.98
N TYR A 108 -4.13 -2.41 -14.98
CA TYR A 108 -4.73 -1.60 -13.92
C TYR A 108 -3.67 -0.73 -13.23
N THR A 109 -2.56 -1.31 -12.76
CA THR A 109 -1.51 -0.54 -12.07
C THR A 109 -0.89 0.52 -12.98
N ALA A 110 -0.67 0.22 -14.27
CA ALA A 110 -0.14 1.19 -15.22
C ALA A 110 -1.11 2.39 -15.43
N VAL A 111 -2.39 2.11 -15.71
CA VAL A 111 -3.39 3.16 -15.98
C VAL A 111 -3.69 3.95 -14.70
N PHE A 112 -3.89 3.26 -13.57
CA PHE A 112 -4.18 3.91 -12.31
C PHE A 112 -2.98 4.73 -11.82
N GLY A 113 -1.76 4.22 -11.98
CA GLY A 113 -0.54 4.96 -11.66
C GLY A 113 -0.39 6.23 -12.50
N PHE A 114 -0.74 6.19 -13.79
CA PHE A 114 -0.79 7.39 -14.64
C PHE A 114 -1.82 8.41 -14.15
N CYS A 115 -3.00 7.97 -13.71
CA CYS A 115 -4.00 8.84 -13.08
C CYS A 115 -3.50 9.42 -11.76
N CYS A 116 -2.83 8.65 -10.89
CA CYS A 116 -2.24 9.14 -9.65
C CYS A 116 -1.26 10.29 -9.93
N VAL A 117 -0.31 10.10 -10.86
CA VAL A 117 0.67 11.13 -11.20
C VAL A 117 0.00 12.39 -11.76
N ASN A 118 -1.01 12.24 -12.62
CA ASN A 118 -1.73 13.39 -13.18
C ASN A 118 -2.58 14.15 -12.15
N ALA A 119 -3.18 13.46 -11.17
CA ALA A 119 -3.91 14.12 -10.10
C ALA A 119 -2.96 15.00 -9.26
N TRP A 120 -1.78 14.46 -8.94
CA TRP A 120 -0.75 15.18 -8.21
C TRP A 120 -0.18 16.35 -9.02
N ARG A 121 0.21 16.10 -10.28
CA ARG A 121 0.71 17.13 -11.19
C ARG A 121 -0.28 18.27 -11.37
N GLY A 122 -1.53 17.93 -11.67
CA GLY A 122 -2.58 18.92 -11.90
C GLY A 122 -2.82 19.82 -10.68
N ALA A 123 -2.99 19.22 -9.50
CA ALA A 123 -3.21 19.96 -8.26
C ALA A 123 -1.97 20.77 -7.81
N TRP A 124 -0.77 20.23 -8.01
CA TRP A 124 0.48 20.93 -7.74
C TRP A 124 0.64 22.16 -8.64
N GLN A 125 0.45 22.00 -9.95
CA GLN A 125 0.51 23.11 -10.90
C GLN A 125 -0.58 24.14 -10.65
N ALA A 126 -1.78 23.73 -10.26
CA ALA A 126 -2.84 24.67 -9.90
C ALA A 126 -2.40 25.56 -8.73
N LEU A 127 -1.76 25.01 -7.70
CA LEU A 127 -1.18 25.83 -6.64
C LEU A 127 -0.08 26.77 -7.16
N ASP A 128 0.82 26.28 -8.01
CA ASP A 128 1.91 27.12 -8.54
C ASP A 128 1.40 28.27 -9.43
N LEU A 129 0.29 28.06 -10.14
CA LEU A 129 -0.33 29.08 -11.00
C LEU A 129 -1.15 30.12 -10.22
N TYR A 130 -1.82 29.70 -9.15
CA TYR A 130 -2.79 30.54 -8.43
C TYR A 130 -2.32 31.00 -7.05
N THR A 131 -1.16 30.54 -6.58
CA THR A 131 -0.56 30.97 -5.32
C THR A 131 0.88 31.41 -5.50
N GLU A 132 1.30 32.41 -4.74
CA GLU A 132 2.69 32.87 -4.77
C GLU A 132 3.64 31.82 -4.17
N LEU A 133 4.82 31.69 -4.76
CA LEU A 133 5.89 30.79 -4.32
C LEU A 133 6.75 31.39 -3.19
N ILE A 134 6.24 32.40 -2.48
CA ILE A 134 6.95 33.01 -1.34
C ILE A 134 6.81 32.13 -0.08
N PRO A 135 7.81 32.12 0.82
CA PRO A 135 7.82 31.23 1.98
C PRO A 135 6.57 31.31 2.86
N SER A 136 6.00 32.50 3.04
CA SER A 136 4.80 32.72 3.85
C SER A 136 3.56 32.03 3.27
N THR A 137 3.33 32.17 1.96
CA THR A 137 2.19 31.56 1.26
C THR A 137 2.34 30.03 1.20
N VAL A 138 3.55 29.54 0.92
CA VAL A 138 3.87 28.11 0.95
C VAL A 138 3.63 27.55 2.34
N PHE A 139 4.15 28.19 3.38
CA PHE A 139 3.94 27.76 4.77
C PHE A 139 2.46 27.77 5.17
N ALA A 140 1.72 28.83 4.84
CA ALA A 140 0.31 28.96 5.18
C ALA A 140 -0.54 27.85 4.52
N THR A 141 -0.37 27.64 3.22
CA THR A 141 -1.09 26.57 2.49
C THR A 141 -0.75 25.17 3.02
N THR A 142 0.52 24.93 3.36
CA THR A 142 0.98 23.68 3.99
C THR A 142 0.34 23.47 5.36
N ALA A 143 0.40 24.48 6.22
CA ALA A 143 -0.08 24.40 7.60
C ALA A 143 -1.60 24.22 7.67
N VAL A 144 -2.36 24.95 6.84
CA VAL A 144 -3.82 24.79 6.75
C VAL A 144 -4.17 23.38 6.27
N SER A 145 -3.47 22.87 5.25
CA SER A 145 -3.74 21.54 4.71
C SER A 145 -3.40 20.45 5.72
N LEU A 146 -2.27 20.58 6.41
CA LEU A 146 -1.86 19.65 7.45
C LEU A 146 -2.83 19.67 8.65
N LEU A 147 -3.29 20.86 9.06
CA LEU A 147 -4.29 20.99 10.12
C LEU A 147 -5.62 20.33 9.72
N ALA A 148 -6.06 20.50 8.49
CA ALA A 148 -7.27 19.84 7.98
C ALA A 148 -7.12 18.30 8.00
N LEU A 149 -5.97 17.78 7.57
CA LEU A 149 -5.67 16.33 7.66
C LEU A 149 -5.63 15.86 9.11
N ALA A 150 -5.04 16.63 10.03
CA ALA A 150 -4.98 16.31 11.46
C ALA A 150 -6.37 16.21 12.07
N ILE A 151 -7.25 17.17 11.78
CA ILE A 151 -8.64 17.18 12.26
C ILE A 151 -9.39 15.95 11.75
N MET A 152 -9.16 15.56 10.49
CA MET A 152 -9.74 14.36 9.89
C MET A 152 -9.06 13.05 10.32
N ARG A 153 -7.95 13.10 11.08
CA ARG A 153 -7.11 11.94 11.41
C ARG A 153 -6.64 11.20 10.16
N ALA A 154 -6.13 11.96 9.18
CA ALA A 154 -5.72 11.47 7.87
C ALA A 154 -4.27 11.84 7.52
N ILE A 155 -3.42 12.20 8.48
CA ILE A 155 -2.01 12.55 8.27
C ILE A 155 -1.24 11.38 7.66
N ARG A 156 -1.48 10.12 8.06
CA ARG A 156 -0.78 8.96 7.52
C ARG A 156 -0.81 8.89 5.99
N ASN A 157 -1.82 9.47 5.34
CA ASN A 157 -1.97 9.47 3.88
C ASN A 157 -0.89 10.24 3.14
N VAL A 158 -0.04 11.01 3.84
CA VAL A 158 1.18 11.60 3.25
C VAL A 158 2.33 10.59 3.08
N SER A 159 2.17 9.35 3.57
CA SER A 159 3.21 8.32 3.53
C SER A 159 3.45 7.78 2.12
N ALA A 160 4.71 7.60 1.76
CA ALA A 160 5.13 6.96 0.52
C ALA A 160 6.40 6.10 0.77
N PRO A 161 6.87 5.30 -0.22
CA PRO A 161 8.19 4.68 -0.15
C PRO A 161 9.26 5.72 0.24
N PRO A 162 10.14 5.47 1.22
CA PRO A 162 10.58 4.16 1.68
C PRO A 162 9.83 3.60 2.90
N PHE A 163 8.80 4.29 3.41
CA PHE A 163 8.07 3.89 4.62
C PHE A 163 6.78 3.13 4.33
N SER A 164 6.35 3.08 3.08
CA SER A 164 5.22 2.25 2.64
C SER A 164 5.61 1.48 1.39
N LEU A 165 5.17 0.22 1.30
CA LEU A 165 5.47 -0.65 0.16
C LEU A 165 4.22 -1.46 -0.18
N GLY A 166 3.72 -1.28 -1.41
CA GLY A 166 2.57 -1.99 -1.95
C GLY A 166 3.02 -3.25 -2.68
N LEU A 167 2.69 -4.42 -2.15
CA LEU A 167 2.96 -5.69 -2.81
C LEU A 167 1.88 -6.03 -3.83
N ASP A 168 2.29 -6.72 -4.89
CA ASP A 168 1.39 -7.22 -5.92
C ASP A 168 0.78 -8.56 -5.50
N SER A 169 0.20 -8.60 -4.30
CA SER A 169 -0.52 -9.75 -3.77
C SER A 169 -1.98 -9.72 -4.18
N CYS A 170 -2.57 -10.89 -4.42
CA CYS A 170 -4.00 -10.98 -4.78
C CYS A 170 -4.94 -10.34 -3.74
N PRO A 171 -4.81 -10.62 -2.43
CA PRO A 171 -5.67 -9.98 -1.44
C PRO A 171 -5.45 -8.47 -1.43
N GLY A 172 -6.53 -7.70 -1.58
CA GLY A 172 -6.50 -6.24 -1.54
C GLY A 172 -5.77 -5.59 -2.71
N TYR A 173 -5.59 -6.27 -3.86
CA TYR A 173 -4.90 -5.70 -5.01
C TYR A 173 -5.62 -4.46 -5.55
N PHE A 174 -6.94 -4.55 -5.72
CA PHE A 174 -7.79 -3.49 -6.27
C PHE A 174 -8.45 -2.63 -5.20
N GLU A 175 -8.28 -2.96 -3.92
CA GLU A 175 -8.93 -2.25 -2.82
C GLU A 175 -8.39 -0.82 -2.67
N VAL A 176 -9.31 0.14 -2.63
CA VAL A 176 -9.07 1.55 -2.42
C VAL A 176 -9.94 1.97 -1.24
N GLN A 177 -9.37 1.93 -0.04
CA GLN A 177 -10.10 2.23 1.19
C GLN A 177 -10.58 3.68 1.18
N THR A 178 -11.86 3.92 1.44
CA THR A 178 -12.42 5.27 1.49
C THR A 178 -12.49 5.77 2.94
N MET A 179 -12.57 7.08 3.12
CA MET A 179 -12.59 7.76 4.42
C MET A 179 -13.69 7.23 5.34
N PHE A 180 -14.90 7.07 4.82
CA PHE A 180 -16.07 6.66 5.61
C PHE A 180 -16.39 5.17 5.49
N ARG A 181 -15.64 4.42 4.66
CA ARG A 181 -15.80 2.98 4.43
C ARG A 181 -17.24 2.56 4.12
N VAL A 182 -17.96 3.39 3.36
CA VAL A 182 -19.35 3.11 2.99
C VAL A 182 -19.40 1.88 2.09
N ASN A 183 -20.31 0.95 2.39
CA ASN A 183 -20.46 -0.27 1.60
C ASN A 183 -21.30 0.00 0.34
N ASN A 184 -20.91 -0.59 -0.78
CA ASN A 184 -21.52 -0.34 -2.10
C ASN A 184 -22.89 -1.04 -2.31
N THR A 185 -23.38 -1.81 -1.34
CA THR A 185 -24.55 -2.69 -1.49
C THR A 185 -25.89 -2.06 -1.10
N ARG A 186 -25.90 -1.02 -0.26
CA ARG A 186 -27.14 -0.41 0.26
C ARG A 186 -27.30 1.05 -0.13
N ASP A 187 -26.26 1.86 0.04
CA ASP A 187 -26.34 3.31 -0.12
C ASP A 187 -25.37 3.80 -1.21
N TRP A 188 -25.72 3.52 -2.47
CA TRP A 188 -24.85 3.84 -3.62
C TRP A 188 -24.49 5.33 -3.69
N SER A 189 -25.43 6.23 -3.35
CA SER A 189 -25.16 7.68 -3.31
C SER A 189 -24.12 8.05 -2.25
N LEU A 190 -24.19 7.47 -1.04
CA LEU A 190 -23.21 7.69 0.02
C LEU A 190 -21.86 7.07 -0.34
N TYR A 191 -21.85 5.92 -1.01
CA TYR A 191 -20.63 5.30 -1.50
C TYR A 191 -19.92 6.17 -2.55
N LEU A 192 -20.65 6.72 -3.52
CA LEU A 192 -20.11 7.67 -4.49
C LEU A 192 -19.59 8.94 -3.80
N LEU A 193 -20.32 9.47 -2.82
CA LEU A 193 -19.90 10.65 -2.07
C LEU A 193 -18.64 10.38 -1.24
N ASP A 194 -18.52 9.20 -0.62
CA ASP A 194 -17.34 8.77 0.12
C ASP A 194 -16.11 8.62 -0.80
N CYS A 195 -16.28 8.01 -1.97
CA CYS A 195 -15.24 7.96 -2.99
C CYS A 195 -14.82 9.37 -3.43
N ALA A 196 -15.77 10.25 -3.71
CA ALA A 196 -15.51 11.62 -4.12
C ALA A 196 -14.80 12.42 -3.02
N PHE A 197 -15.23 12.28 -1.77
CA PHE A 197 -14.61 12.95 -0.62
C PHE A 197 -13.16 12.46 -0.42
N SER A 198 -12.96 11.15 -0.45
CA SER A 198 -11.64 10.53 -0.29
C SER A 198 -10.65 11.00 -1.35
N VAL A 199 -11.09 11.02 -2.61
CA VAL A 199 -10.24 11.43 -3.74
C VAL A 199 -10.04 12.95 -3.80
N CYS A 200 -11.12 13.72 -3.76
CA CYS A 200 -11.08 15.17 -4.02
C CYS A 200 -10.64 15.98 -2.79
N VAL A 201 -11.01 15.58 -1.57
CA VAL A 201 -10.67 16.33 -0.35
C VAL A 201 -9.36 15.83 0.23
N VAL A 202 -9.31 14.56 0.65
CA VAL A 202 -8.10 14.01 1.29
C VAL A 202 -6.94 13.98 0.30
N GLY A 203 -7.17 13.51 -0.93
CA GLY A 203 -6.14 13.46 -1.97
C GLY A 203 -5.52 14.83 -2.27
N THR A 204 -6.33 15.89 -2.41
CA THR A 204 -5.82 17.25 -2.67
C THR A 204 -5.00 17.79 -1.50
N LEU A 205 -5.47 17.60 -0.26
CA LEU A 205 -4.75 18.07 0.93
C LEU A 205 -3.38 17.40 1.07
N VAL A 206 -3.28 16.11 0.74
CA VAL A 206 -2.00 15.39 0.73
C VAL A 206 -1.03 16.02 -0.28
N VAL A 207 -1.50 16.33 -1.50
CA VAL A 207 -0.67 17.03 -2.51
C VAL A 207 -0.18 18.37 -1.98
N PHE A 208 -1.05 19.13 -1.31
CA PHE A 208 -0.69 20.46 -0.80
C PHE A 208 0.39 20.39 0.28
N VAL A 209 0.31 19.41 1.18
CA VAL A 209 1.32 19.18 2.21
C VAL A 209 2.66 18.74 1.59
N TRP A 210 2.64 17.82 0.63
CA TRP A 210 3.83 17.41 -0.12
C TRP A 210 4.50 18.56 -0.86
N ARG A 211 3.72 19.32 -1.63
CA ARG A 211 4.17 20.51 -2.37
C ARG A 211 4.79 21.54 -1.45
N GLY A 212 4.11 21.79 -0.33
CA GLY A 212 4.55 22.66 0.73
C GLY A 212 5.96 22.38 1.23
N VAL A 213 6.16 21.16 1.73
CA VAL A 213 7.47 20.75 2.26
C VAL A 213 8.53 20.70 1.17
N TRP A 214 8.19 20.23 -0.03
CA TRP A 214 9.13 20.18 -1.15
C TRP A 214 9.68 21.56 -1.50
N ILE A 215 8.81 22.56 -1.66
CA ILE A 215 9.21 23.93 -2.03
C ILE A 215 9.97 24.62 -0.90
N LEU A 216 9.64 24.34 0.38
CA LEU A 216 10.45 24.85 1.49
C LEU A 216 11.90 24.35 1.39
N PHE A 217 12.12 23.09 0.99
CA PHE A 217 13.48 22.61 0.72
C PHE A 217 14.10 23.27 -0.51
N ASP A 218 13.35 23.53 -1.57
CA ASP A 218 13.86 24.28 -2.74
C ASP A 218 14.31 25.70 -2.38
N ILE A 219 13.61 26.36 -1.46
CA ILE A 219 13.94 27.73 -1.01
C ILE A 219 15.16 27.74 -0.07
N TYR A 220 15.25 26.80 0.88
CA TYR A 220 16.21 26.90 1.98
C TYR A 220 17.43 25.98 1.88
N LEU A 221 17.34 24.84 1.18
CA LEU A 221 18.43 23.87 1.15
C LEU A 221 19.36 24.13 -0.02
N LEU A 222 20.43 24.90 0.22
CA LEU A 222 21.48 25.21 -0.76
C LEU A 222 20.90 25.70 -2.10
N PRO A 223 20.08 26.76 -2.12
CA PRO A 223 19.29 27.15 -3.30
C PRO A 223 20.15 27.52 -4.53
N GLU A 224 21.39 27.98 -4.30
CA GLU A 224 22.33 28.39 -5.36
C GLU A 224 22.96 27.21 -6.11
N ASP A 225 22.94 26.00 -5.53
CA ASP A 225 23.59 24.82 -6.10
C ASP A 225 22.63 23.63 -6.11
N ARG A 226 22.01 23.39 -7.28
CA ARG A 226 21.03 22.30 -7.44
C ARG A 226 21.61 20.92 -7.16
N GLU A 227 22.87 20.67 -7.47
CA GLU A 227 23.49 19.36 -7.28
C GLU A 227 23.74 19.09 -5.79
N HIS A 228 24.36 20.05 -5.10
CA HIS A 228 24.57 19.93 -3.65
C HIS A 228 23.25 19.97 -2.88
N SER A 229 22.24 20.71 -3.34
CA SER A 229 20.89 20.68 -2.80
C SER A 229 20.25 19.29 -2.92
N ALA A 230 20.38 18.64 -4.08
CA ALA A 230 19.85 17.30 -4.31
C ALA A 230 20.56 16.25 -3.45
N LEU A 231 21.88 16.28 -3.40
CA LEU A 231 22.69 15.39 -2.55
C LEU A 231 22.42 15.62 -1.05
N GLY A 232 22.33 16.88 -0.63
CA GLY A 232 22.00 17.26 0.74
C GLY A 232 20.62 16.75 1.14
N SER A 233 19.63 16.86 0.24
CA SER A 233 18.28 16.33 0.46
C SER A 233 18.31 14.81 0.59
N LEU A 234 19.04 14.12 -0.28
CA LEU A 234 19.20 12.66 -0.19
C LEU A 234 19.85 12.23 1.14
N ALA A 235 20.90 12.93 1.58
CA ALA A 235 21.59 12.66 2.84
C ALA A 235 20.68 12.87 4.05
N ILE A 236 19.99 14.02 4.12
CA ILE A 236 19.01 14.33 5.17
C ILE A 236 17.91 13.26 5.19
N GLY A 237 17.38 12.93 4.01
CA GLY A 237 16.33 11.93 3.82
C GLY A 237 16.71 10.58 4.40
N TYR A 238 17.85 10.01 4.00
CA TYR A 238 18.28 8.70 4.50
C TYR A 238 18.70 8.71 5.97
N ILE A 239 19.25 9.81 6.50
CA ILE A 239 19.50 9.96 7.93
C ILE A 239 18.18 9.86 8.71
N ILE A 240 17.15 10.58 8.26
CA ILE A 240 15.82 10.52 8.88
C ILE A 240 15.26 9.10 8.75
N VAL A 241 15.36 8.45 7.59
CA VAL A 241 14.93 7.05 7.40
C VAL A 241 15.56 6.11 8.43
N ILE A 242 16.89 6.17 8.62
CA ILE A 242 17.60 5.35 9.60
C ILE A 242 17.08 5.63 11.02
N ILE A 243 16.93 6.91 11.38
CA ILE A 243 16.43 7.32 12.69
C ILE A 243 15.00 6.82 12.92
N THR A 244 14.08 7.04 11.98
CA THR A 244 12.67 6.69 12.13
C THR A 244 12.47 5.18 12.21
N PHE A 245 13.15 4.38 11.38
CA PHE A 245 13.10 2.92 11.50
C PHE A 245 13.71 2.42 12.82
N SER A 246 14.77 3.06 13.30
CA SER A 246 15.39 2.71 14.60
C SER A 246 14.49 3.07 15.79
N LEU A 247 13.74 4.17 15.70
CA LEU A 247 12.78 4.62 16.72
C LEU A 247 11.44 3.86 16.67
N GLN A 248 11.14 3.16 15.58
CA GLN A 248 9.85 2.48 15.40
C GLN A 248 9.48 1.51 16.54
N PRO A 249 10.37 0.65 17.08
CA PRO A 249 10.04 -0.23 18.20
C PRO A 249 9.66 0.56 19.47
N LEU A 250 10.37 1.65 19.74
CA LEU A 250 10.07 2.55 20.86
C LEU A 250 8.71 3.21 20.66
N MET A 251 8.45 3.76 19.47
CA MET A 251 7.17 4.40 19.17
C MET A 251 6.00 3.42 19.23
N ARG A 252 6.19 2.16 18.80
CA ARG A 252 5.20 1.10 18.97
C ARG A 252 4.90 0.86 20.45
N TYR A 253 5.92 0.77 21.28
CA TYR A 253 5.77 0.60 22.73
C TYR A 253 5.00 1.76 23.36
N VAL A 254 5.34 3.01 23.00
CA VAL A 254 4.66 4.22 23.46
C VAL A 254 3.20 4.23 23.03
N CYS A 255 2.91 4.00 21.74
CA CYS A 255 1.54 4.01 21.21
C CYS A 255 0.68 2.85 21.72
N ALA A 256 1.29 1.76 22.20
CA ALA A 256 0.57 0.66 22.85
C ALA A 256 0.15 1.00 24.30
N ARG A 257 0.73 2.04 24.90
CA ARG A 257 0.45 2.48 26.29
C ARG A 257 -0.37 3.76 26.38
N LEU A 258 -0.37 4.56 25.32
CA LEU A 258 -1.17 5.79 25.25
C LEU A 258 -2.58 5.49 24.73
N GLU A 259 -3.53 6.33 25.12
CA GLU A 259 -4.91 6.27 24.67
C GLU A 259 -5.39 7.64 24.16
N GLY A 260 -6.50 7.65 23.41
CA GLY A 260 -7.16 8.86 22.93
C GLY A 260 -6.23 9.82 22.17
N LEU A 261 -6.33 11.11 22.49
CA LEU A 261 -5.63 12.19 21.81
C LEU A 261 -4.10 12.10 21.95
N ALA A 262 -3.59 11.65 23.11
CA ALA A 262 -2.15 11.53 23.32
C ALA A 262 -1.53 10.48 22.39
N ARG A 263 -2.23 9.35 22.18
CA ARG A 263 -1.82 8.32 21.22
C ARG A 263 -1.82 8.84 19.79
N LEU A 264 -2.87 9.59 19.42
CA LEU A 264 -2.99 10.20 18.10
C LEU A 264 -1.81 11.15 17.84
N ILE A 265 -1.56 12.10 18.74
CA ILE A 265 -0.45 13.07 18.61
C ILE A 265 0.91 12.33 18.52
N ALA A 266 1.13 11.31 19.35
CA ALA A 266 2.38 10.55 19.30
C ALA A 266 2.57 9.80 17.97
N ALA A 267 1.49 9.22 17.42
CA ALA A 267 1.52 8.57 16.11
C ALA A 267 1.77 9.59 15.00
N ASP A 268 1.08 10.73 15.02
CA ASP A 268 1.19 11.77 14.01
C ASP A 268 2.59 12.40 13.97
N ILE A 269 3.22 12.64 15.13
CA ILE A 269 4.62 13.11 15.19
C ILE A 269 5.57 12.11 14.53
N CYS A 270 5.38 10.81 14.77
CA CYS A 270 6.19 9.77 14.13
C CYS A 270 5.99 9.72 12.61
N LEU A 271 4.73 9.85 12.16
CA LEU A 271 4.37 9.89 10.75
C LEU A 271 4.93 11.14 10.07
N LEU A 272 4.86 12.31 10.70
CA LEU A 272 5.43 13.55 10.16
C LEU A 272 6.96 13.48 10.05
N LEU A 273 7.65 12.87 11.02
CA LEU A 273 9.08 12.63 10.90
C LEU A 273 9.40 11.72 9.70
N SER A 274 8.63 10.64 9.52
CA SER A 274 8.78 9.75 8.36
C SER A 274 8.52 10.47 7.04
N PHE A 275 7.53 11.36 7.02
CA PHE A 275 7.18 12.16 5.85
C PHE A 275 8.31 13.12 5.45
N LEU A 276 8.95 13.81 6.41
CA LEU A 276 10.11 14.66 6.13
C LEU A 276 11.26 13.87 5.50
N GLY A 277 11.51 12.65 5.98
CA GLY A 277 12.49 11.75 5.38
C GLY A 277 12.09 11.34 3.95
N THR A 278 10.81 11.03 3.76
CA THR A 278 10.23 10.63 2.46
C THR A 278 10.41 11.74 1.41
N VAL A 279 9.98 12.97 1.70
CA VAL A 279 10.07 14.10 0.76
C VAL A 279 11.51 14.35 0.35
N ASN A 280 12.45 14.28 1.30
CA ASN A 280 13.87 14.47 1.02
C ASN A 280 14.48 13.37 0.16
N VAL A 281 14.12 12.10 0.41
CA VAL A 281 14.55 10.99 -0.46
C VAL A 281 13.99 11.17 -1.87
N TRP A 282 12.70 11.48 -2.00
CA TRP A 282 12.05 11.70 -3.30
C TRP A 282 12.67 12.88 -4.04
N ARG A 283 12.80 14.03 -3.38
CA ARG A 283 13.40 15.24 -3.94
C ARG A 283 14.85 15.02 -4.36
N GLY A 284 15.64 14.36 -3.52
CA GLY A 284 17.03 14.04 -3.83
C GLY A 284 17.15 13.17 -5.08
N ILE A 285 16.44 12.02 -5.11
CA ILE A 285 16.49 11.09 -6.25
C ILE A 285 15.96 11.76 -7.52
N TRP A 286 14.84 12.47 -7.44
CA TRP A 286 14.23 13.14 -8.58
C TRP A 286 15.17 14.16 -9.21
N ASN A 287 15.77 15.06 -8.41
CA ASN A 287 16.69 16.06 -8.92
C ASN A 287 17.99 15.44 -9.44
N LEU A 288 18.53 14.40 -8.80
CA LEU A 288 19.71 13.70 -9.32
C LEU A 288 19.42 13.02 -10.66
N LEU A 289 18.23 12.45 -10.85
CA LEU A 289 17.82 11.91 -12.15
C LEU A 289 17.74 13.02 -13.22
N ASP A 290 17.20 14.19 -12.89
CA ASP A 290 17.16 15.34 -13.80
C ASP A 290 18.56 15.83 -14.19
N LEU A 291 19.50 15.85 -13.23
CA LEU A 291 20.86 16.36 -13.45
C LEU A 291 21.79 15.34 -14.12
N TRP A 292 21.68 14.05 -13.77
CA TRP A 292 22.68 13.05 -14.14
C TRP A 292 22.19 12.05 -15.20
N LEU A 293 20.89 11.74 -15.28
CA LEU A 293 20.37 10.74 -16.22
C LEU A 293 19.97 11.40 -17.55
N LEU A 294 20.86 11.34 -18.54
CA LEU A 294 20.65 11.90 -19.88
C LEU A 294 20.18 13.38 -19.84
N PRO A 295 20.95 14.30 -19.22
CA PRO A 295 20.52 15.69 -19.02
C PRO A 295 20.22 16.43 -20.33
N ASN A 296 20.87 16.02 -21.42
CA ASN A 296 20.68 16.62 -22.75
C ASN A 296 19.43 16.13 -23.49
N ASN A 297 18.78 15.06 -23.00
CA ASN A 297 17.55 14.52 -23.60
C ASN A 297 16.59 14.05 -22.50
N LEU A 298 15.93 15.02 -21.87
CA LEU A 298 15.02 14.80 -20.76
C LEU A 298 13.82 13.92 -21.14
N VAL A 299 13.29 14.03 -22.37
CA VAL A 299 12.16 13.20 -22.82
C VAL A 299 12.54 11.72 -22.87
N LEU A 300 13.72 11.39 -23.41
CA LEU A 300 14.22 10.01 -23.41
C LEU A 300 14.52 9.53 -21.99
N SER A 301 15.12 10.39 -21.15
CA SER A 301 15.31 10.12 -19.72
C SER A 301 14.00 9.73 -19.03
N CYS A 302 12.93 10.51 -19.25
CA CYS A 302 11.61 10.25 -18.69
C CYS A 302 10.98 8.95 -19.21
N TRP A 303 11.13 8.61 -20.49
CA TRP A 303 10.66 7.34 -21.03
C TRP A 303 11.38 6.14 -20.41
N ILE A 304 12.71 6.23 -20.27
CA ILE A 304 13.51 5.18 -19.65
C ILE A 304 13.09 4.96 -18.20
N THR A 305 12.92 6.03 -17.41
CA THR A 305 12.53 5.87 -16.00
C THR A 305 11.07 5.46 -15.86
N HIS A 306 10.15 5.95 -16.70
CA HIS A 306 8.75 5.52 -16.70
C HIS A 306 8.62 4.02 -16.98
N VAL A 307 9.11 3.55 -18.14
CA VAL A 307 8.95 2.14 -18.55
C VAL A 307 9.87 1.23 -17.74
N GLY A 308 11.14 1.61 -17.59
CA GLY A 308 12.15 0.81 -16.92
C GLY A 308 11.81 0.56 -15.46
N CYS A 309 11.44 1.60 -14.70
CA CYS A 309 11.07 1.43 -13.30
C CYS A 309 9.74 0.70 -13.13
N PHE A 310 8.75 0.91 -14.01
CA PHE A 310 7.50 0.15 -13.98
C PHE A 310 7.76 -1.36 -14.15
N VAL A 311 8.46 -1.74 -15.23
CA VAL A 311 8.80 -3.15 -15.51
C VAL A 311 9.61 -3.74 -14.37
N PHE A 312 10.58 -2.99 -13.84
CA PHE A 312 11.40 -3.44 -12.72
C PHE A 312 10.56 -3.73 -11.47
N LEU A 313 9.66 -2.84 -11.08
CA LEU A 313 8.76 -3.03 -9.94
C LEU A 313 7.76 -4.19 -10.15
N VAL A 314 7.28 -4.39 -11.39
CA VAL A 314 6.44 -5.54 -11.75
C VAL A 314 7.21 -6.85 -11.58
N LEU A 315 8.47 -6.92 -12.01
CA LEU A 315 9.33 -8.10 -11.84
C LEU A 315 9.63 -8.38 -10.37
N LEU A 316 9.73 -7.33 -9.55
CA LEU A 316 9.85 -7.44 -8.10
C LEU A 316 8.51 -7.67 -7.39
N ASN A 317 7.39 -7.74 -8.10
CA ASN A 317 6.05 -7.96 -7.54
C ASN A 317 5.67 -6.91 -6.46
N CYS A 318 6.05 -5.65 -6.70
CA CYS A 318 5.73 -4.50 -5.83
C CYS A 318 5.31 -3.24 -6.62
N SER A 319 4.81 -3.41 -7.85
CA SER A 319 4.37 -2.29 -8.71
C SER A 319 3.22 -1.49 -8.12
N ASN A 320 2.38 -2.09 -7.26
CA ASN A 320 1.36 -1.37 -6.49
C ASN A 320 1.92 -0.28 -5.56
N SER A 321 3.23 -0.28 -5.25
CA SER A 321 3.89 0.80 -4.51
C SER A 321 3.87 2.15 -5.25
N ILE A 322 3.59 2.13 -6.56
CA ILE A 322 3.43 3.35 -7.38
C ILE A 322 2.13 4.07 -7.06
N LEU A 323 1.10 3.35 -6.63
CA LEU A 323 -0.26 3.87 -6.51
C LEU A 323 -0.43 4.67 -5.22
N VAL A 324 -1.02 5.85 -5.34
CA VAL A 324 -1.59 6.56 -4.19
C VAL A 324 -3.04 6.09 -4.08
N ARG A 325 -3.28 5.17 -3.15
CA ARG A 325 -4.59 4.54 -2.99
C ARG A 325 -5.10 4.65 -1.55
N GLY A 326 -6.37 5.02 -1.48
CA GLY A 326 -7.18 4.97 -0.29
C GLY A 326 -6.85 6.01 0.77
N VAL A 327 -7.63 5.96 1.84
CA VAL A 327 -7.55 6.82 3.01
C VAL A 327 -7.43 5.94 4.25
N TYR A 328 -6.32 6.10 4.96
CA TYR A 328 -6.03 5.45 6.22
C TYR A 328 -6.28 6.40 7.38
N ILE A 329 -6.90 5.89 8.44
CA ILE A 329 -7.24 6.66 9.64
C ILE A 329 -6.11 6.54 10.66
N ASP A 330 -5.67 7.68 11.18
CA ASP A 330 -4.59 7.76 12.15
C ASP A 330 -4.99 7.13 13.49
N ALA A 331 -4.03 6.45 14.11
CA ALA A 331 -4.18 5.76 15.40
C ALA A 331 -5.32 4.72 15.47
N GLU A 332 -5.76 4.19 14.34
CA GLU A 332 -6.83 3.20 14.30
C GLU A 332 -6.37 1.81 14.79
N GLU A 333 -5.21 1.32 14.34
CA GLU A 333 -4.78 -0.05 14.65
C GLU A 333 -4.25 -0.21 16.06
N GLU A 334 -4.83 -1.13 16.83
CA GLU A 334 -4.51 -1.44 18.22
C GLU A 334 -3.05 -1.90 18.47
N GLU A 335 -2.66 -1.96 19.75
CA GLU A 335 -1.35 -2.47 20.21
C GLU A 335 -0.14 -1.74 19.60
N GLY A 336 -0.30 -0.44 19.32
CA GLY A 336 0.74 0.39 18.72
C GLY A 336 1.07 0.02 17.27
N LYS A 337 0.27 -0.79 16.59
CA LYS A 337 0.46 -1.12 15.17
C LYS A 337 0.32 0.09 14.25
N CYS A 338 -0.32 1.15 14.73
CA CYS A 338 -0.55 2.39 14.00
C CYS A 338 0.72 3.19 13.63
N VAL A 339 1.91 2.83 14.14
CA VAL A 339 3.21 3.42 13.76
C VAL A 339 4.12 2.43 13.04
N ILE A 340 3.60 1.24 12.70
CA ILE A 340 4.34 0.24 11.97
C ILE A 340 4.21 0.50 10.47
N PHE A 341 5.35 0.84 9.87
CA PHE A 341 5.51 1.01 8.44
C PHE A 341 5.30 -0.33 7.72
N PRO A 342 4.40 -0.40 6.72
CA PRO A 342 4.07 -1.63 6.00
C PRO A 342 5.17 -2.00 4.99
N CYS A 343 6.41 -2.16 5.47
CA CYS A 343 7.58 -2.59 4.70
C CYS A 343 7.88 -4.06 5.05
N HIS A 344 7.12 -4.99 4.47
CA HIS A 344 7.15 -6.42 4.84
C HIS A 344 7.53 -7.34 3.67
N TYR A 345 8.32 -6.87 2.71
CA TYR A 345 8.58 -7.58 1.45
C TYR A 345 9.11 -9.02 1.65
N LEU A 346 10.31 -9.17 2.21
CA LEU A 346 10.95 -10.45 2.51
C LEU A 346 10.19 -11.20 3.60
N ARG A 347 9.71 -10.51 4.64
CA ARG A 347 8.92 -11.15 5.71
C ARG A 347 7.67 -11.83 5.15
N LEU A 348 6.95 -11.20 4.23
CA LEU A 348 5.78 -11.80 3.60
C LEU A 348 6.20 -12.90 2.62
N PHE A 349 7.25 -12.70 1.85
CA PHE A 349 7.78 -13.72 0.93
C PHE A 349 8.11 -15.04 1.67
N PHE A 350 8.89 -14.96 2.75
CA PHE A 350 9.25 -16.12 3.56
C PHE A 350 8.05 -16.73 4.29
N LYS A 351 7.08 -15.91 4.71
CA LYS A 351 5.81 -16.39 5.29
C LYS A 351 5.02 -17.22 4.28
N ILE A 352 4.82 -16.70 3.07
CA ILE A 352 4.10 -17.39 1.99
C ILE A 352 4.81 -18.70 1.63
N GLU A 353 6.13 -18.69 1.52
CA GLU A 353 6.91 -19.88 1.18
C GLU A 353 6.81 -20.96 2.27
N ARG A 354 6.80 -20.54 3.54
CA ARG A 354 6.58 -21.46 4.67
C ARG A 354 5.18 -22.06 4.64
N GLU A 355 4.15 -21.24 4.43
CA GLU A 355 2.75 -21.70 4.33
C GLU A 355 2.56 -22.68 3.17
N LYS A 356 3.18 -22.43 2.01
CA LYS A 356 3.18 -23.37 0.87
C LYS A 356 3.82 -24.72 1.23
N LYS A 357 4.97 -24.71 1.90
CA LYS A 357 5.66 -25.93 2.35
C LYS A 357 4.83 -26.72 3.37
N GLU A 358 4.19 -26.02 4.31
CA GLU A 358 3.31 -26.65 5.31
C GLU A 358 2.04 -27.23 4.67
N ALA A 359 1.42 -26.51 3.72
CA ALA A 359 0.27 -27.01 2.95
C ALA A 359 0.62 -28.25 2.11
N ALA A 360 1.78 -28.25 1.45
CA ALA A 360 2.27 -29.41 0.70
C ALA A 360 2.48 -30.63 1.61
N ARG A 361 3.09 -30.44 2.78
CA ARG A 361 3.26 -31.52 3.78
C ARG A 361 1.91 -32.07 4.25
N ARG A 362 0.92 -31.22 4.55
CA ARG A 362 -0.43 -31.66 4.92
C ARG A 362 -1.09 -32.47 3.82
N ARG A 363 -0.94 -32.06 2.55
CA ARG A 363 -1.48 -32.80 1.40
C ARG A 363 -0.83 -34.17 1.24
N ASN A 364 0.49 -34.28 1.45
CA ASN A 364 1.19 -35.57 1.41
C ASN A 364 0.71 -36.50 2.52
N LEU A 365 0.59 -36.02 3.76
CA LEU A 365 0.05 -36.80 4.89
C LEU A 365 -1.38 -37.29 4.65
N LEU A 366 -2.25 -36.45 4.06
CA LEU A 366 -3.61 -36.84 3.69
C LEU A 366 -3.64 -37.88 2.57
N THR A 367 -2.65 -37.87 1.67
CA THR A 367 -2.54 -38.87 0.59
C THR A 367 -2.06 -40.21 1.16
N GLU A 368 -1.01 -40.20 1.98
CA GLU A 368 -0.50 -41.39 2.69
C GLU A 368 -1.58 -42.03 3.59
N SER A 369 -2.39 -41.23 4.27
CA SER A 369 -3.51 -41.74 5.08
C SER A 369 -4.62 -42.38 4.25
N LYS A 370 -4.90 -41.89 3.04
CA LYS A 370 -5.87 -42.50 2.12
C LYS A 370 -5.36 -43.81 1.54
N ASP A 371 -4.07 -43.86 1.20
CA ASP A 371 -3.42 -45.06 0.69
C ASP A 371 -3.42 -46.17 1.76
N PHE A 372 -3.13 -45.82 3.02
CA PHE A 372 -3.24 -46.75 4.15
C PHE A 372 -4.66 -47.28 4.35
N ALA A 373 -5.68 -46.41 4.31
CA ALA A 373 -7.08 -46.82 4.45
C ALA A 373 -7.52 -47.77 3.32
N SER A 374 -7.10 -47.51 2.09
CA SER A 374 -7.39 -48.36 0.93
C SER A 374 -6.71 -49.74 1.00
N CYS A 375 -5.55 -49.83 1.66
CA CYS A 375 -4.84 -51.09 1.88
C CYS A 375 -5.53 -51.95 2.96
N THR A 376 -6.06 -51.33 4.03
CA THR A 376 -6.81 -52.04 5.08
C THR A 376 -8.16 -52.59 4.61
N ASP A 377 -8.85 -51.91 3.68
CA ASP A 377 -10.10 -52.41 3.07
C ASP A 377 -9.85 -53.58 2.09
N GLY A 378 -8.61 -53.78 1.64
CA GLY A 378 -8.21 -54.92 0.80
C GLY A 378 -8.00 -56.24 1.55
N THR A 379 -7.85 -56.20 2.88
CA THR A 379 -7.56 -57.38 3.72
C THR A 379 -8.78 -58.02 4.38
N GLY A 380 -10.00 -57.62 4.02
CA GLY A 380 -11.25 -58.15 4.58
C GLY A 380 -12.10 -59.00 3.63
N LYS A 381 -11.54 -59.45 2.49
CA LYS A 381 -12.30 -60.08 1.40
C LYS A 381 -12.10 -61.59 1.25
N ASP A 382 -11.79 -62.30 2.34
CA ASP A 382 -11.74 -63.77 2.38
C ASP A 382 -12.47 -64.33 3.62
N ALA A 383 -13.68 -63.87 3.92
CA ALA A 383 -14.61 -64.59 4.79
C ALA A 383 -16.02 -63.99 4.70
N GLU A 384 -16.82 -64.38 3.70
CA GLU A 384 -18.28 -64.53 3.86
C GLU A 384 -18.93 -65.07 2.58
N ASN A 385 -19.05 -66.39 2.51
CA ASN A 385 -20.13 -67.04 1.78
C ASN A 385 -20.92 -67.86 2.80
N GLY A 386 -22.13 -67.42 3.16
CA GLY A 386 -22.97 -68.17 4.10
C GLY A 386 -24.17 -67.41 4.67
N ALA A 387 -25.19 -67.22 3.83
CA ALA A 387 -26.62 -67.34 4.15
C ALA A 387 -27.23 -66.85 5.51
N LEU A 388 -28.29 -66.04 5.36
CA LEU A 388 -29.62 -66.11 6.03
C LEU A 388 -29.98 -65.18 7.22
N LEU A 389 -31.21 -64.63 7.07
CA LEU A 389 -32.21 -64.04 8.01
C LEU A 389 -32.10 -62.53 8.35
N GLN A 390 -33.01 -61.66 7.86
CA GLN A 390 -34.43 -61.35 8.18
C GLN A 390 -34.66 -60.35 9.34
N ASN A 391 -35.24 -59.20 8.95
CA ASN A 391 -36.19 -58.30 9.66
C ASN A 391 -36.04 -57.96 11.15
N ASN A 392 -35.97 -56.65 11.45
CA ASN A 392 -37.09 -55.89 12.07
C ASN A 392 -36.76 -54.38 12.21
N THR A 393 -37.70 -53.54 11.75
CA THR A 393 -37.86 -52.09 12.01
C THR A 393 -38.63 -51.88 13.35
N PRO A 394 -38.79 -50.67 13.99
CA PRO A 394 -39.15 -49.38 13.35
C PRO A 394 -38.62 -48.06 13.98
N THR A 395 -38.98 -46.98 13.28
CA THR A 395 -38.91 -45.50 13.45
C THR A 395 -39.29 -44.85 14.80
N SER A 396 -38.68 -43.68 15.11
CA SER A 396 -39.27 -42.49 15.80
C SER A 396 -38.18 -41.39 16.02
N ILE A 397 -38.10 -40.27 15.29
CA ILE A 397 -38.82 -38.96 15.36
C ILE A 397 -38.36 -37.99 16.49
N ILE A 398 -37.58 -36.93 16.10
CA ILE A 398 -37.67 -35.45 16.36
C ILE A 398 -37.70 -34.93 17.84
N PRO A 399 -37.45 -33.64 18.24
CA PRO A 399 -36.86 -32.39 17.64
C PRO A 399 -35.59 -31.91 18.42
N GLY A 400 -34.73 -30.97 17.98
CA GLY A 400 -34.93 -29.55 17.67
C GLY A 400 -34.80 -28.68 18.93
N ASN A 401 -33.79 -27.80 19.03
CA ASN A 401 -33.89 -26.38 19.43
C ASN A 401 -32.51 -25.68 19.53
N PRO A 402 -32.45 -24.34 19.65
CA PRO A 402 -31.48 -23.47 19.01
C PRO A 402 -30.71 -22.70 20.10
N GLU A 403 -30.09 -21.57 19.74
CA GLU A 403 -29.71 -20.48 20.64
C GLU A 403 -28.69 -20.79 21.76
N SER A 404 -27.46 -20.33 21.54
CA SER A 404 -26.72 -19.53 22.53
C SER A 404 -25.44 -18.99 21.89
N LEU A 405 -24.97 -17.75 22.11
CA LEU A 405 -25.50 -16.50 22.66
C LEU A 405 -24.28 -15.55 22.62
N VAL A 406 -24.51 -14.30 22.23
CA VAL A 406 -23.74 -13.07 22.57
C VAL A 406 -22.36 -12.84 21.93
#